data_AF-A0A059LPT0-F1
#
_entry.id   AF-A0A059LPT0-F1
#
_cell.length_a   1.000
_cell.length_b   1.000
_cell.length_c   1.000
_cell.angle_alpha   90.00
_cell.angle_beta   90.00
_cell.angle_gamma   90.00
#
_symmetry.space_group_name_H-M   'P 1'
#
loop_
_entity.id
_entity.type
_entity.pdbx_description
1 polymer ?
#
loop_
_entity_poly.entity_id
_entity_poly.type
_entity_poly.pdbx_seq_one_letter_code
_entity_poly.pdbx_strand_id
1 'polypeptide(L)'
;RRPRSVLFRKLYDRADLPCKVDHDRAGRTGLRWTLDPATLDVSFFLPIFIDGLVEIEEPYRMLSDRGITALLEASPQDVAGAIPRLILPLKCSLRSRDPATLRRGLTTLCALAKCSPEAGAALVGYFHQLLPPLNHIMHQGPGGRWSGADEGGGKSVYASVLAALRTVEAHGGSDALKAIKFNIPTYQRL
;
A
#
# COMPACT_ATOMS: atom_id res chain seq x y z
N ARG A 1 -12.30 -14.57 11.33
CA ARG A 1 -12.15 -13.24 11.98
C ARG A 1 -11.69 -12.25 10.92
N ARG A 2 -12.24 -11.03 10.89
CA ARG A 2 -11.71 -9.96 10.03
C ARG A 2 -10.29 -9.61 10.50
N PRO A 3 -9.31 -9.40 9.60
CA PRO A 3 -7.98 -8.98 10.00
C PRO A 3 -8.07 -7.62 10.69
N ARG A 4 -7.30 -7.44 11.75
CA ARG A 4 -7.12 -6.17 12.47
C ARG A 4 -5.62 -5.94 12.61
N SER A 5 -5.20 -4.68 12.52
CA SER A 5 -3.83 -4.30 12.78
C SER A 5 -3.51 -4.58 14.25
N VAL A 6 -2.35 -5.15 14.52
CA VAL A 6 -1.94 -5.46 15.90
C VAL A 6 -1.18 -4.28 16.48
N LEU A 7 -0.37 -3.61 15.66
CA LEU A 7 0.51 -2.53 16.10
C LEU A 7 -0.14 -1.16 15.90
N PHE A 8 -0.68 -0.89 14.70
CA PHE A 8 -1.25 0.42 14.37
C PHE A 8 -2.39 0.83 15.31
N ARG A 9 -3.44 0.00 15.41
CA ARG A 9 -4.60 0.27 16.27
C ARG A 9 -4.18 0.43 17.74
N LYS A 10 -3.28 -0.41 18.24
CA LYS A 10 -2.77 -0.34 19.62
C LYS A 10 -2.06 0.98 19.90
N LEU A 11 -1.21 1.45 18.99
CA LEU A 11 -0.49 2.72 19.16
C LEU A 11 -1.42 3.93 19.03
N TYR A 12 -2.41 3.85 18.14
CA TYR A 12 -3.43 4.89 18.05
C TYR A 12 -4.27 4.99 19.33
N ASP A 13 -4.78 3.87 19.84
CA ASP A 13 -5.63 3.83 21.04
C ASP A 13 -4.90 4.33 22.30
N ARG A 14 -3.57 4.20 22.33
CA ARG A 14 -2.71 4.71 23.40
C ARG A 14 -2.27 6.16 23.21
N ALA A 15 -2.64 6.80 22.11
CA ALA A 15 -2.16 8.11 21.69
C ALA A 15 -0.63 8.19 21.51
N ASP A 16 0.00 7.07 21.15
CA ASP A 16 1.45 6.98 20.85
C ASP A 16 1.77 7.42 19.41
N LEU A 17 0.77 7.55 18.52
CA LEU A 17 0.97 8.03 17.15
C LEU A 17 1.01 9.56 17.07
N PRO A 18 1.84 10.15 16.19
CA PRO A 18 1.96 11.60 16.02
C PRO A 18 0.79 12.22 15.22
N CYS A 19 -0.41 11.65 15.35
CA CYS A 19 -1.61 12.09 14.66
C CYS A 19 -2.86 11.83 15.50
N LYS A 20 -3.90 12.64 15.27
CA LYS A 20 -5.21 12.52 15.88
C LYS A 20 -6.29 12.71 14.83
N VAL A 21 -7.50 12.26 15.14
CA VAL A 21 -8.68 12.65 14.37
C VAL A 21 -8.96 14.13 14.57
N ASP A 22 -9.13 14.83 13.46
CA ASP A 22 -9.71 16.16 13.43
C ASP A 22 -11.20 16.07 13.09
N HIS A 23 -12.03 16.70 13.90
CA HIS A 23 -13.45 16.85 13.63
C HIS A 23 -13.68 18.29 13.17
N ASP A 24 -13.66 18.52 11.87
CA ASP A 24 -14.04 19.82 11.31
C ASP A 24 -15.54 20.06 11.55
N ARG A 25 -15.92 21.33 11.73
CA ARG A 25 -17.32 21.79 11.89
C ARG A 25 -18.20 21.41 10.68
N ALA A 26 -17.61 21.14 9.52
CA ALA A 26 -18.29 20.65 8.33
C ALA A 26 -18.63 19.14 8.34
N GLY A 27 -18.41 18.43 9.46
CA GLY A 27 -18.70 16.99 9.58
C GLY A 27 -17.69 16.09 8.86
N ARG A 28 -16.56 16.65 8.40
CA ARG A 28 -15.48 15.89 7.78
C ARG A 28 -14.49 15.45 8.85
N THR A 29 -14.29 14.14 8.94
CA THR A 29 -13.21 13.55 9.74
C THR A 29 -11.90 13.68 8.96
N GLY A 30 -10.89 14.26 9.60
CA GLY A 30 -9.56 14.47 9.04
C GLY A 30 -8.46 13.84 9.89
N LEU A 31 -7.26 13.78 9.32
CA LEU A 31 -6.04 13.52 10.09
C LEU A 31 -5.43 14.86 10.45
N ARG A 32 -5.20 15.10 11.75
CA ARG A 32 -4.40 16.22 12.26
C ARG A 32 -3.11 15.69 12.86
N TRP A 33 -1.99 16.18 12.36
CA TRP A 33 -0.67 15.85 12.87
C TRP A 33 -0.39 16.59 14.18
N THR A 34 0.23 15.91 15.15
CA THR A 34 0.74 16.54 16.38
C THR A 34 2.21 16.91 16.28
N LEU A 35 2.93 16.34 15.32
CA LEU A 35 4.30 16.66 14.93
C LEU A 35 4.37 16.79 13.41
N ASP A 36 5.26 17.64 12.90
CA ASP A 36 5.45 17.80 11.45
C ASP A 36 5.90 16.46 10.82
N PRO A 37 5.17 15.91 9.82
CA PRO A 37 5.57 14.70 9.11
C PRO A 37 7.01 14.69 8.63
N ALA A 38 7.57 15.82 8.22
CA ALA A 38 8.95 15.93 7.73
C ALA A 38 10.01 15.72 8.82
N THR A 39 9.61 15.78 10.10
CA THR A 39 10.49 15.55 11.25
C THR A 39 10.41 14.13 11.80
N LEU A 40 9.51 13.30 11.27
CA LEU A 40 9.29 11.93 11.75
C LEU A 40 10.29 10.97 11.11
N ASP A 41 10.76 9.99 11.90
CA ASP A 41 11.53 8.86 11.37
C ASP A 41 10.62 7.98 10.51
N VAL A 42 10.72 8.12 9.18
CA VAL A 42 9.93 7.34 8.22
C VAL A 42 10.19 5.83 8.36
N SER A 43 11.41 5.41 8.72
CA SER A 43 11.76 3.99 8.90
C SER A 43 11.11 3.37 10.13
N PHE A 44 10.70 4.20 11.10
CA PHE A 44 9.93 3.78 12.26
C PHE A 44 8.42 3.88 12.02
N PHE A 45 7.93 5.02 11.53
CA PHE A 45 6.49 5.29 11.45
C PHE A 45 5.81 4.69 10.22
N LEU A 46 6.44 4.69 9.05
CA LEU A 46 5.80 4.18 7.83
C LEU A 46 5.38 2.70 7.94
N PRO A 47 6.19 1.77 8.48
CA PRO A 47 5.76 0.39 8.72
C PRO A 47 4.50 0.29 9.59
N ILE A 48 4.37 1.18 10.58
CA ILE A 48 3.22 1.22 11.49
C ILE A 48 1.96 1.65 10.73
N PHE A 49 2.03 2.70 9.92
CA PHE A 49 0.88 3.11 9.11
C PHE A 49 0.50 2.08 8.04
N ILE A 50 1.47 1.37 7.45
CA ILE A 50 1.22 0.26 6.51
C ILE A 50 0.59 -0.95 7.21
N ASP A 51 0.93 -1.24 8.48
CA ASP A 51 0.21 -2.26 9.29
C ASP A 51 -1.28 -1.93 9.41
N GLY A 52 -1.63 -0.63 9.43
CA GLY A 52 -3.01 -0.15 9.40
C GLY A 52 -3.78 -0.40 8.10
N LEU A 53 -3.14 -0.88 7.02
CA LEU A 53 -3.83 -1.16 5.75
C LEU A 53 -4.91 -2.24 5.85
N VAL A 54 -4.87 -3.08 6.88
CA VAL A 54 -5.92 -4.09 7.12
C VAL A 54 -7.12 -3.53 7.88
N GLU A 55 -7.05 -2.30 8.38
CA GLU A 55 -8.16 -1.64 9.07
C GLU A 55 -9.22 -1.18 8.08
N ILE A 56 -10.47 -1.53 8.36
CA ILE A 56 -11.64 -1.17 7.55
C ILE A 56 -12.61 -0.22 8.27
N GLU A 57 -12.46 -0.08 9.59
CA GLU A 57 -13.31 0.76 10.43
C GLU A 57 -12.73 2.18 10.46
N GLU A 58 -13.58 3.19 10.34
CA GLU A 58 -13.19 4.57 10.64
C GLU A 58 -13.07 4.77 12.16
N PRO A 59 -12.11 5.58 12.64
CA PRO A 59 -11.18 6.43 11.87
C PRO A 59 -9.88 5.73 11.44
N TYR A 60 -9.64 4.48 11.84
CA TYR A 60 -8.36 3.79 11.63
C TYR A 60 -7.98 3.67 10.15
N ARG A 61 -8.95 3.36 9.30
CA ARG A 61 -8.77 3.28 7.85
C ARG A 61 -8.24 4.59 7.26
N MET A 62 -8.96 5.70 7.51
CA MET A 62 -8.55 7.03 7.02
C MET A 62 -7.19 7.44 7.57
N LEU A 63 -6.93 7.20 8.86
CA LEU A 63 -5.66 7.56 9.49
C LEU A 63 -4.47 6.80 8.89
N SER A 64 -4.64 5.50 8.63
CA SER A 64 -3.65 4.68 7.95
C SER A 64 -3.35 5.23 6.55
N ASP A 65 -4.39 5.47 5.74
CA ASP A 65 -4.22 5.94 4.35
C ASP A 65 -3.54 7.31 4.29
N ARG A 66 -4.04 8.29 5.05
CA ARG A 66 -3.47 9.64 5.07
C ARG A 66 -2.08 9.68 5.68
N GLY A 67 -1.82 8.84 6.69
CA GLY A 67 -0.51 8.72 7.31
C GLY A 67 0.55 8.21 6.35
N ILE A 68 0.23 7.17 5.57
CA ILE A 68 1.11 6.66 4.51
C ILE A 68 1.40 7.76 3.49
N THR A 69 0.37 8.41 2.95
CA THR A 69 0.55 9.47 1.94
C THR A 69 1.45 10.59 2.44
N ALA A 70 1.17 11.14 3.63
CA ALA A 70 1.93 12.25 4.17
C ALA A 70 3.41 11.89 4.44
N LEU A 71 3.68 10.69 4.96
CA LEU A 71 5.06 10.24 5.22
C LEU A 71 5.86 10.03 3.94
N LEU A 72 5.21 9.52 2.88
CA LEU A 72 5.86 9.35 1.57
C LEU A 72 6.15 10.70 0.91
N GLU A 73 5.27 11.68 1.06
CA GLU A 73 5.44 13.04 0.52
C GLU A 73 6.50 13.83 1.30
N ALA A 74 6.60 13.62 2.62
CA ALA A 74 7.50 14.36 3.48
C ALA A 74 8.97 13.88 3.41
N SER A 75 9.20 12.58 3.23
CA SER A 75 10.55 11.99 3.27
C SER A 75 10.82 10.96 2.15
N PRO A 76 10.57 11.28 0.85
CA PRO A 76 10.65 10.29 -0.24
C PRO A 76 12.05 9.67 -0.43
N GLN A 77 13.11 10.43 -0.16
CA GLN A 77 14.51 9.99 -0.23
C GLN A 77 14.86 8.92 0.82
N ASP A 78 14.19 8.91 1.97
CA ASP A 78 14.49 8.00 3.09
C ASP A 78 13.70 6.68 3.01
N VAL A 79 12.67 6.63 2.15
CA VAL A 79 11.79 5.45 1.98
C VAL A 79 12.57 4.22 1.54
N ALA A 80 13.60 4.38 0.70
CA ALA A 80 14.38 3.25 0.19
C ALA A 80 15.00 2.42 1.33
N GLY A 81 15.51 3.08 2.37
CA GLY A 81 16.06 2.43 3.56
C GLY A 81 14.99 1.75 4.44
N ALA A 82 13.75 2.23 4.38
CA ALA A 82 12.63 1.68 5.15
C ALA A 82 12.03 0.41 4.52
N ILE A 83 12.15 0.22 3.19
CA ILE A 83 11.50 -0.86 2.42
C ILE A 83 11.56 -2.25 3.07
N PRO A 84 12.70 -2.75 3.59
CA PRO A 84 12.76 -4.09 4.19
C PRO A 84 11.73 -4.30 5.31
N ARG A 85 11.41 -3.24 6.06
CA ARG A 85 10.44 -3.25 7.16
C ARG A 85 8.98 -3.16 6.68
N LEU A 86 8.76 -2.69 5.46
CA LEU A 86 7.43 -2.52 4.87
C LEU A 86 6.90 -3.82 4.26
N ILE A 87 7.78 -4.78 3.94
CA ILE A 87 7.43 -5.97 3.15
C ILE A 87 6.36 -6.83 3.82
N LEU A 88 6.53 -7.13 5.11
CA LEU A 88 5.58 -7.97 5.83
C LEU A 88 4.17 -7.33 5.94
N PRO A 89 4.02 -6.08 6.45
CA PRO A 89 2.69 -5.47 6.55
C PRO A 89 2.07 -5.22 5.17
N LEU A 90 2.86 -4.84 4.16
CA LEU A 90 2.36 -4.67 2.80
C LEU A 90 1.86 -6.00 2.21
N LYS A 91 2.62 -7.09 2.36
CA LYS A 91 2.20 -8.44 1.93
C LYS A 91 0.88 -8.87 2.58
N CYS A 92 0.66 -8.52 3.84
CA CYS A 92 -0.61 -8.81 4.52
C CYS A 92 -1.81 -8.16 3.82
N SER A 93 -1.69 -6.89 3.39
CA SER A 93 -2.73 -6.20 2.63
C SER A 93 -2.93 -6.82 1.23
N LEU A 94 -1.84 -7.17 0.53
CA LEU A 94 -1.87 -7.77 -0.81
C LEU A 94 -2.44 -9.20 -0.85
N ARG A 95 -2.45 -9.90 0.28
CA ARG A 95 -3.08 -11.22 0.43
C ARG A 95 -4.55 -11.15 0.82
N SER A 96 -5.08 -9.95 1.07
CA SER A 96 -6.45 -9.81 1.54
C SER A 96 -7.47 -10.29 0.50
N ARG A 97 -8.51 -10.98 0.97
CA ARG A 97 -9.68 -11.34 0.16
C ARG A 97 -10.71 -10.22 0.08
N ASP A 98 -10.53 -9.16 0.88
CA ASP A 98 -11.34 -7.96 0.82
C ASP A 98 -10.83 -7.05 -0.32
N PRO A 99 -11.63 -6.77 -1.36
CA PRO A 99 -11.22 -5.92 -2.48
C PRO A 99 -10.72 -4.54 -2.06
N ALA A 100 -11.34 -3.92 -1.05
CA ALA A 100 -10.96 -2.58 -0.60
C ALA A 100 -9.56 -2.57 0.02
N THR A 101 -9.29 -3.49 0.94
CA THR A 101 -7.97 -3.69 1.55
C THR A 101 -6.89 -4.00 0.51
N LEU A 102 -7.18 -4.91 -0.44
CA LEU A 102 -6.25 -5.27 -1.50
C LEU A 102 -5.93 -4.05 -2.39
N ARG A 103 -6.93 -3.26 -2.79
CA ARG A 103 -6.71 -2.03 -3.56
C ARG A 103 -5.86 -1.03 -2.81
N ARG A 104 -6.07 -0.82 -1.51
CA ARG A 104 -5.23 0.05 -0.68
C ARG A 104 -3.78 -0.43 -0.64
N GLY A 105 -3.56 -1.74 -0.52
CA GLY A 105 -2.24 -2.36 -0.65
C GLY A 105 -1.59 -2.10 -2.00
N LEU A 106 -2.32 -2.27 -3.11
CA LEU A 106 -1.84 -1.98 -4.46
C LEU A 106 -1.51 -0.49 -4.66
N THR A 107 -2.37 0.40 -4.15
CA THR A 107 -2.13 1.85 -4.19
C THR A 107 -0.88 2.23 -3.41
N THR A 108 -0.68 1.64 -2.22
CA THR A 108 0.53 1.85 -1.41
C THR A 108 1.77 1.33 -2.13
N LEU A 109 1.71 0.15 -2.74
CA LEU A 109 2.80 -0.40 -3.56
C LEU A 109 3.15 0.55 -4.72
N CYS A 110 2.16 1.13 -5.39
CA CYS A 110 2.38 2.11 -6.45
C CYS A 110 3.02 3.39 -5.92
N ALA A 111 2.57 3.89 -4.76
CA ALA A 111 3.09 5.10 -4.14
C ALA A 111 4.56 4.93 -3.72
N LEU A 112 4.90 3.79 -3.11
CA LEU A 112 6.28 3.44 -2.77
C LEU A 112 7.18 3.40 -4.00
N ALA A 113 6.73 2.82 -5.11
CA ALA A 113 7.52 2.78 -6.34
C ALA A 113 7.70 4.15 -6.98
N LYS A 114 6.73 5.05 -6.83
CA LYS A 114 6.73 6.39 -7.42
C LYS A 114 7.44 7.46 -6.59
N CYS A 115 7.59 7.25 -5.28
CA CYS A 115 8.06 8.30 -4.38
C CYS A 115 9.52 8.73 -4.66
N SER A 116 10.40 7.79 -5.02
CA SER A 116 11.76 8.07 -5.45
C SER A 116 12.31 6.94 -6.34
N PRO A 117 13.27 7.23 -7.25
CA PRO A 117 13.93 6.20 -8.06
C PRO A 117 14.58 5.10 -7.22
N GLU A 118 15.18 5.46 -6.09
CA GLU A 118 15.85 4.55 -5.15
C GLU A 118 14.84 3.60 -4.51
N ALA A 119 13.66 4.11 -4.11
CA ALA A 119 12.60 3.28 -3.55
C ALA A 119 12.03 2.31 -4.60
N GLY A 120 11.80 2.79 -5.83
CA GLY A 120 11.38 1.95 -6.95
C GLY A 120 12.35 0.80 -7.23
N ALA A 121 13.65 1.10 -7.31
CA ALA A 121 14.70 0.10 -7.51
C ALA A 121 14.79 -0.89 -6.33
N ALA A 122 14.74 -0.39 -5.10
CA ALA A 122 14.82 -1.23 -3.90
C ALA A 122 13.62 -2.20 -3.76
N LEU A 123 12.42 -1.82 -4.19
CA LEU A 123 11.25 -2.71 -4.20
C LEU A 123 11.44 -3.96 -5.06
N VAL A 124 12.22 -3.89 -6.15
CA VAL A 124 12.47 -5.02 -7.05
C VAL A 124 13.05 -6.21 -6.30
N GLY A 125 13.94 -5.96 -5.33
CA GLY A 125 14.54 -6.98 -4.47
C GLY A 125 13.51 -7.79 -3.67
N TYR A 126 12.30 -7.27 -3.50
CA TYR A 126 11.24 -7.87 -2.67
C TYR A 126 10.02 -8.32 -3.48
N PHE A 127 10.05 -8.25 -4.81
CA PHE A 127 8.94 -8.74 -5.67
C PHE A 127 8.62 -10.22 -5.42
N HIS A 128 9.61 -11.03 -5.08
CA HIS A 128 9.41 -12.44 -4.72
C HIS A 128 8.56 -12.67 -3.47
N GLN A 129 8.35 -11.65 -2.63
CA GLN A 129 7.47 -11.72 -1.46
C GLN A 129 6.13 -11.03 -1.70
N LEU A 130 6.15 -9.93 -2.47
CA LEU A 130 4.99 -9.03 -2.66
C LEU A 130 4.08 -9.45 -3.81
N LEU A 131 4.64 -9.99 -4.90
CA LEU A 131 3.88 -10.30 -6.12
C LEU A 131 3.15 -11.66 -6.12
N PRO A 132 3.66 -12.75 -5.49
CA PRO A 132 2.98 -14.04 -5.51
C PRO A 132 1.51 -14.03 -5.07
N PRO A 133 1.08 -13.24 -4.05
CA PRO A 133 -0.35 -13.11 -3.71
C PRO A 133 -1.25 -12.69 -4.88
N LEU A 134 -0.71 -11.92 -5.83
CA LEU A 134 -1.46 -11.39 -6.98
C LEU A 134 -1.55 -12.39 -8.14
N ASN A 135 -0.73 -13.44 -8.14
CA ASN A 135 -0.60 -14.35 -9.27
C ASN A 135 -1.92 -15.06 -9.59
N HIS A 136 -2.70 -15.45 -8.58
CA HIS A 136 -4.01 -16.07 -8.81
C HIS A 136 -5.00 -15.13 -9.51
N ILE A 137 -4.89 -13.81 -9.30
CA ILE A 137 -5.76 -12.81 -9.94
C ILE A 137 -5.37 -12.68 -11.40
N MET A 138 -4.06 -12.62 -11.67
CA MET A 138 -3.52 -12.55 -13.02
C MET A 138 -3.84 -13.81 -13.84
N HIS A 139 -3.76 -15.00 -13.25
CA HIS A 139 -4.15 -16.26 -13.90
C HIS A 139 -5.63 -16.34 -14.26
N GLN A 140 -6.53 -15.75 -13.48
CA GLN A 140 -7.96 -15.75 -13.80
C GLN A 140 -8.32 -14.79 -14.95
N GLY A 141 -7.48 -13.78 -15.18
CA GLY A 141 -7.66 -12.84 -16.29
C GLY A 141 -8.92 -11.96 -16.19
N PRO A 142 -9.26 -11.24 -17.28
CA PRO A 142 -10.37 -10.28 -17.31
C PRO A 142 -11.77 -10.92 -17.23
N GLY A 143 -11.90 -12.25 -17.34
CA GLY A 143 -13.15 -12.98 -17.09
C GLY A 143 -13.28 -13.54 -15.68
N GLY A 144 -12.27 -13.31 -14.82
CA GLY A 144 -12.19 -13.85 -13.48
C GLY A 144 -13.12 -13.22 -12.46
N ARG A 145 -13.16 -13.82 -11.26
CA ARG A 145 -13.93 -13.32 -10.10
C ARG A 145 -13.63 -11.85 -9.78
N TRP A 146 -12.39 -11.43 -9.98
CA TRP A 146 -11.88 -10.10 -9.63
C TRP A 146 -12.06 -9.04 -10.73
N SER A 147 -12.76 -9.40 -11.80
CA SER A 147 -12.91 -8.57 -12.99
C SER A 147 -14.26 -7.88 -13.11
N GLY A 148 -15.20 -8.17 -12.20
CA GLY A 148 -16.44 -7.41 -12.07
C GLY A 148 -16.16 -5.94 -11.75
N ALA A 149 -16.97 -5.05 -12.33
CA ALA A 149 -16.96 -3.63 -11.98
C ALA A 149 -17.42 -3.46 -10.53
N ASP A 150 -16.82 -2.50 -9.81
CA ASP A 150 -17.30 -2.15 -8.47
C ASP A 150 -18.71 -1.56 -8.59
N GLU A 151 -19.52 -1.68 -7.53
CA GLU A 151 -20.92 -1.18 -7.47
C GLU A 151 -21.06 0.33 -7.75
N GLY A 152 -19.96 1.07 -7.84
CA GLY A 152 -19.88 2.49 -8.23
C GLY A 152 -19.17 2.80 -9.55
N GLY A 153 -19.00 1.83 -10.45
CA GLY A 153 -18.34 2.03 -11.76
C GLY A 153 -16.81 2.18 -11.68
N GLY A 154 -16.21 1.81 -10.55
CA GLY A 154 -14.75 1.82 -10.36
C GLY A 154 -14.02 0.74 -11.18
N LYS A 155 -12.70 0.93 -11.35
CA LYS A 155 -11.83 -0.09 -11.98
C LYS A 155 -11.97 -1.42 -11.25
N SER A 156 -12.05 -2.54 -11.95
CA SER A 156 -12.05 -3.87 -11.32
C SER A 156 -10.74 -4.13 -10.54
N VAL A 157 -10.74 -5.10 -9.64
CA VAL A 157 -9.51 -5.45 -8.88
C VAL A 157 -8.44 -5.96 -9.84
N TYR A 158 -8.82 -6.76 -10.83
CA TYR A 158 -7.92 -7.19 -11.90
C TYR A 158 -7.26 -5.99 -12.60
N ALA A 159 -8.04 -4.97 -12.97
CA ALA A 159 -7.50 -3.75 -13.58
C ALA A 159 -6.57 -2.97 -12.64
N SER A 160 -6.87 -2.94 -11.33
CA SER A 160 -5.98 -2.36 -10.32
C SER A 160 -4.65 -3.12 -10.20
N VAL A 161 -4.68 -4.46 -10.21
CA VAL A 161 -3.46 -5.28 -10.17
C VAL A 161 -2.61 -5.01 -11.41
N LEU A 162 -3.20 -5.02 -12.60
CA LEU A 162 -2.48 -4.76 -13.84
C LEU A 162 -1.86 -3.36 -13.86
N ALA A 163 -2.61 -2.34 -13.40
CA ALA A 163 -2.10 -0.98 -13.28
C ALA A 163 -0.95 -0.85 -12.27
N ALA A 164 -1.00 -1.62 -11.17
CA ALA A 164 0.06 -1.65 -10.18
C ALA A 164 1.33 -2.32 -10.73
N LEU A 165 1.20 -3.46 -11.41
CA LEU A 165 2.34 -4.15 -12.05
C LEU A 165 3.04 -3.27 -13.08
N ARG A 166 2.27 -2.55 -13.90
CA ARG A 166 2.81 -1.55 -14.85
C ARG A 166 3.52 -0.40 -14.16
N THR A 167 2.97 0.06 -13.04
CA THR A 167 3.58 1.16 -12.26
C THR A 167 4.92 0.73 -11.69
N VAL A 168 5.00 -0.44 -11.06
CA VAL A 168 6.26 -0.92 -10.46
C VAL A 168 7.28 -1.33 -11.53
N GLU A 169 6.83 -1.79 -12.71
CA GLU A 169 7.70 -1.99 -13.87
C GLU A 169 8.33 -0.66 -14.32
N ALA A 170 7.52 0.39 -14.46
CA ALA A 170 7.98 1.68 -14.96
C ALA A 170 8.96 2.40 -14.03
N HIS A 171 8.89 2.15 -12.71
CA HIS A 171 9.73 2.82 -11.71
C HIS A 171 10.79 1.91 -11.08
N GLY A 172 10.80 0.61 -11.37
CA GLY A 172 11.75 -0.35 -10.79
C GLY A 172 13.07 -0.48 -11.56
N GLY A 173 13.28 0.28 -12.64
CA GLY A 173 14.49 0.21 -13.45
C GLY A 173 14.58 -1.02 -14.37
N SER A 174 15.79 -1.31 -14.87
CA SER A 174 16.02 -2.27 -15.96
C SER A 174 15.65 -3.72 -15.64
N ASP A 175 15.72 -4.13 -14.38
CA ASP A 175 15.46 -5.51 -13.96
C ASP A 175 14.03 -5.75 -13.47
N ALA A 176 13.22 -4.69 -13.34
CA ALA A 176 11.86 -4.79 -12.85
C ALA A 176 11.01 -5.75 -13.69
N LEU A 177 11.06 -5.64 -15.02
CA LEU A 177 10.28 -6.50 -15.92
C LEU A 177 10.68 -7.99 -15.77
N LYS A 178 11.98 -8.28 -15.67
CA LYS A 178 12.47 -9.65 -15.46
C LYS A 178 11.96 -10.20 -14.13
N ALA A 179 12.07 -9.43 -13.06
CA ALA A 179 11.63 -9.81 -11.73
C ALA A 179 10.10 -10.00 -11.64
N ILE A 180 9.32 -9.14 -12.31
CA ILE A 180 7.86 -9.29 -12.40
C ILE A 180 7.51 -10.59 -13.12
N LYS A 181 8.08 -10.83 -14.31
CA LYS A 181 7.82 -12.04 -15.09
C LYS A 181 8.23 -13.33 -14.37
N PHE A 182 9.30 -13.29 -13.58
CA PHE A 182 9.70 -14.42 -12.76
C PHE A 182 8.63 -14.79 -11.71
N ASN A 183 7.99 -13.79 -11.11
CA ASN A 183 6.99 -14.00 -10.06
C ASN A 183 5.55 -14.13 -10.56
N ILE A 184 5.25 -13.53 -11.71
CA ILE A 184 3.95 -13.55 -12.37
C ILE A 184 4.19 -13.82 -13.87
N PRO A 185 4.34 -15.10 -14.27
CA PRO A 185 4.63 -15.47 -15.66
C PRO A 185 3.55 -15.05 -16.66
N THR A 186 2.32 -14.86 -16.19
CA THR A 186 1.17 -14.41 -17.00
C THR A 186 1.16 -12.91 -17.29
N TYR A 187 2.07 -12.13 -16.68
CA TYR A 187 2.15 -10.70 -16.93
C TYR A 187 2.67 -10.41 -18.34
N GLN A 188 1.83 -9.74 -19.14
CA GLN A 188 2.15 -9.28 -20.49
C GLN A 188 2.10 -7.76 -20.54
N ARG A 189 3.15 -7.16 -21.11
CA ARG A 189 3.20 -5.74 -21.44
C ARG A 189 2.39 -5.53 -22.72
N LEU A 190 1.10 -5.25 -22.57
CA LEU A 190 0.25 -4.75 -23.65
C LEU A 190 0.61 -3.30 -23.96
#